data_AF-A0A7K4D3T2-F1
#
_entry.id   AF-A0A7K4D3T2-F1
#
_cell.length_a   1.000
_cell.length_b   1.000
_cell.length_c   1.000
_cell.angle_alpha   90.00
_cell.angle_beta   90.00
_cell.angle_gamma   90.00
#
_symmetry.space_group_name_H-M   'P 1'
#
loop_
_entity.id
_entity.type
_entity.pdbx_description
1 polymer ?
#
loop_
_entity_poly.entity_id
_entity_poly.type
_entity_poly.pdbx_seq_one_letter_code
_entity_poly.pdbx_strand_id
1 'polypeptide(L)' 'MGRVVVNDAAVPFVARGGRVFSRQVVKSDPGLEDGEIVKVVDKKNNVLSIAEFYTAP' A
#
# COMPACT_ATOMS: atom_id res chain seq x y z
N MET A 1 1.81 -4.37 12.28
CA MET A 1 1.73 -3.31 11.26
C MET A 1 2.08 -3.92 9.92
N GLY A 2 1.05 -4.32 9.19
CA GLY A 2 1.19 -4.97 7.89
C GLY A 2 1.79 -4.08 6.80
N ARG A 3 2.12 -4.70 5.67
CA ARG A 3 2.76 -4.05 4.52
C ARG A 3 2.01 -4.31 3.22
N VAL A 4 1.95 -3.28 2.39
CA VAL A 4 1.38 -3.31 1.04
C VAL A 4 2.44 -2.83 0.06
N VAL A 5 2.78 -3.67 -0.91
CA VAL A 5 3.76 -3.39 -1.97
C VAL A 5 3.01 -2.88 -3.19
N VAL A 6 3.38 -1.69 -3.67
CA VAL A 6 2.81 -1.10 -4.89
C VAL A 6 3.74 -1.26 -6.11
N ASN A 7 3.16 -1.17 -7.30
CA ASN A 7 3.92 -1.17 -8.54
C ASN A 7 4.70 0.15 -8.73
N ASP A 8 5.72 0.13 -9.59
CA ASP A 8 6.62 1.26 -9.77
C ASP A 8 5.92 2.50 -10.36
N ALA A 9 4.86 2.28 -11.15
CA ALA A 9 4.06 3.37 -11.73
C ALA A 9 3.28 4.16 -10.65
N ALA A 10 2.94 3.53 -9.53
CA ALA A 10 2.21 4.17 -8.44
C ALA A 10 3.11 4.97 -7.48
N VAL A 11 4.40 4.63 -7.40
CA VAL A 11 5.36 5.22 -6.45
C VAL A 11 5.30 6.75 -6.36
N PRO A 12 5.41 7.53 -7.46
CA PRO A 12 5.42 8.99 -7.36
C PRO A 12 4.09 9.56 -6.85
N PHE A 13 2.98 8.87 -7.06
CA PHE A 13 1.66 9.32 -6.59
C PHE A 13 1.49 9.04 -5.11
N VAL A 14 1.86 7.83 -4.66
CA VAL A 14 1.80 7.43 -3.25
C VAL A 14 2.73 8.26 -2.39
N ALA A 15 3.96 8.50 -2.85
CA ALA A 15 4.94 9.32 -2.14
C ALA A 15 4.49 10.79 -1.94
N ARG A 16 3.53 11.27 -2.73
CA ARG A 16 2.91 12.61 -2.60
C ARG A 16 1.61 12.61 -1.80
N GLY A 17 1.29 11.51 -1.10
CA GLY A 17 0.06 11.36 -0.33
C GLY A 17 -1.15 10.90 -1.14
N GLY A 18 -0.94 10.40 -2.37
CA GLY A 18 -2.00 9.81 -3.18
C GLY A 18 -2.54 8.51 -2.56
N ARG A 19 -3.82 8.22 -2.84
CA ARG A 19 -4.46 6.96 -2.46
C ARG A 19 -3.89 5.79 -3.26
N VAL A 20 -3.84 4.61 -2.63
CA VAL A 20 -3.50 3.35 -3.29
C VAL A 20 -4.79 2.63 -3.67
N PHE A 21 -4.88 2.20 -4.92
CA PHE A 21 -5.98 1.35 -5.40
C PHE A 21 -5.50 -0.08 -5.62
N SER A 22 -6.40 -1.06 -5.53
CA SER A 22 -6.05 -2.49 -5.61
C SER A 22 -5.27 -2.87 -6.88
N ARG A 23 -5.54 -2.20 -8.02
CA ARG A 23 -4.80 -2.40 -9.28
C ARG A 23 -3.33 -1.97 -9.23
N GLN A 24 -2.95 -1.15 -8.25
CA GLN A 24 -1.58 -0.70 -8.04
C GLN A 24 -0.83 -1.60 -7.06
N VAL A 25 -1.53 -2.45 -6.31
CA VAL A 25 -0.96 -3.37 -5.33
C VAL A 25 -0.44 -4.61 -6.05
N VAL A 26 0.82 -4.96 -5.78
CA VAL A 26 1.48 -6.16 -6.29
C VAL A 26 1.46 -7.28 -5.25
N LYS A 27 1.54 -6.91 -3.96
CA LYS A 27 1.51 -7.85 -2.84
C LYS A 27 1.04 -7.15 -1.58
N SER A 28 0.31 -7.84 -0.73
CA SER A 28 0.07 -7.45 0.66
C SER A 28 0.50 -8.57 1.59
N ASP A 29 0.78 -8.22 2.84
CA ASP A 29 0.85 -9.24 3.89
C ASP A 29 -0.52 -9.94 4.02
N PRO A 30 -0.56 -11.25 4.31
CA PRO A 30 -1.82 -11.97 4.49
C PRO A 30 -2.49 -11.58 5.81
N GLY A 31 -3.82 -11.62 5.85
CA GLY A 31 -4.60 -11.40 7.07
C GLY A 31 -4.75 -9.94 7.49
N LEU A 32 -4.51 -8.98 6.59
CA LEU A 32 -4.87 -7.58 6.84
C LEU A 32 -6.39 -7.45 6.94
N GLU A 33 -6.83 -6.70 7.94
CA GLU A 33 -8.24 -6.41 8.17
C GLU A 33 -8.54 -4.95 7.80
N ASP A 34 -9.80 -4.69 7.49
CA ASP A 34 -10.26 -3.34 7.22
C ASP A 34 -10.05 -2.44 8.44
N GLY A 35 -9.52 -1.24 8.21
CA GLY A 35 -9.13 -0.30 9.27
C GLY A 35 -7.71 -0.50 9.81
N GLU A 36 -6.96 -1.54 9.36
CA GLU A 36 -5.57 -1.70 9.81
C GLU A 36 -4.66 -0.61 9.22
N ILE A 37 -3.82 -0.01 10.07
CA ILE A 37 -2.77 0.91 9.63
C ILE A 37 -1.58 0.12 9.08
N VAL A 38 -1.26 0.33 7.80
CA VAL A 38 -0.23 -0.41 7.05
C VAL A 38 0.84 0.49 6.48
N LYS A 39 2.02 -0.10 6.22
CA LYS A 39 3.10 0.55 5.46
C LYS A 39 2.90 0.31 3.97
N VAL A 40 2.82 1.38 3.20
CA VAL A 40 2.86 1.29 1.74
C VAL A 40 4.31 1.40 1.30
N VAL A 41 4.80 0.40 0.55
CA VAL A 41 6.20 0.31 0.13
C VAL A 41 6.32 0.11 -1.38
N ASP A 42 7.47 0.48 -1.93
CA ASP A 42 7.87 0.06 -3.28
C ASP A 42 8.43 -1.39 -3.29
N LYS A 43 8.79 -1.90 -4.48
CA LYS A 43 9.39 -3.23 -4.64
C LYS A 43 10.76 -3.39 -3.98
N LYS A 44 11.46 -2.29 -3.68
CA LYS A 44 12.74 -2.26 -2.97
C LYS A 44 12.56 -2.15 -1.45
N ASN A 45 11.31 -2.21 -0.97
CA ASN A 45 10.94 -2.10 0.43
C ASN A 45 11.20 -0.70 1.04
N ASN A 46 11.25 0.34 0.21
CA ASN A 46 11.25 1.72 0.71
C ASN A 46 9.84 2.11 1.13
N VAL A 47 9.70 2.69 2.32
CA VAL A 47 8.42 3.19 2.81
C VAL A 47 8.06 4.47 2.06
N LEU A 48 6.91 4.45 1.40
CA LEU A 48 6.37 5.58 0.65
C LEU A 48 5.35 6.36 1.46
N SER A 49 4.52 5.65 2.23
CA SER A 49 3.44 6.24 3.03
C SER A 49 2.96 5.27 4.12
N ILE A 50 2.19 5.81 5.06
CA ILE A 50 1.41 5.07 6.06
C ILE A 50 -0.07 5.32 5.74
N ALA A 51 -0.86 4.26 5.61
CA ALA A 51 -2.26 4.36 5.19
C ALA A 51 -3.13 3.35 5.93
N GLU A 52 -4.42 3.63 5.97
CA GLU A 52 -5.43 2.69 6.45
C GLU A 52 -5.85 1.76 5.32
N PHE A 53 -5.89 0.46 5.59
CA PHE A 53 -6.23 -0.58 4.63
C PHE A 53 -7.74 -0.82 4.60
N TYR A 54 -8.28 -0.97 3.39
CA TYR A 54 -9.67 -1.32 3.16
C TYR A 54 -9.77 -2.26 1.97
N THR A 55 -10.45 -3.38 2.17
CA THR A 55 -10.80 -4.32 1.11
C THR A 55 -12.00 -3.75 0.36
N ALA A 56 -11.87 -3.55 -0.94
CA ALA A 56 -13.03 -3.23 -1.76
C ALA A 56 -13.96 -4.46 -1.82
N PRO A 57 -15.29 -4.28 -1.78
CA PRO A 57 -16.25 -5.37 -1.93
C PRO A 57 -16.15 -6.05 -3.31
#